data_AF-A0A2J8UX78-F1
#
_entry.id   AF-A0A2J8UX78-F1
#
_cell.length_a   1.000
_cell.length_b   1.000
_cell.length_c   1.000
_cell.angle_alpha   90.00
_cell.angle_beta   90.00
_cell.angle_gamma   90.00
#
_symmetry.space_group_name_H-M   'P 1'
#
loop_
_entity.id
_entity.type
_entity.pdbx_description
1 polymer ?
#
loop_
_entity_poly.entity_id
_entity_poly.type
_entity_poly.pdbx_seq_one_letter_code
_entity_poly.pdbx_strand_id
1 'polypeptide(L)'
;VPHITVEEEDGEIRLLVIRAQGLLGRVTVEFRTVSLTAFSPVDYQNVAGTLEFQPGERYKYISINITDNSIPELEKSFKVELLNLEGGVCEFLVRAGDER
;
A
#
# COMPACT_ATOMS: atom_id res chain seq x y z
N VAL A 1 5.14 -12.93 2.81
CA VAL A 1 4.71 -11.58 2.38
C VAL A 1 4.39 -10.78 3.63
N PRO A 2 5.00 -9.61 3.83
CA PRO A 2 4.63 -8.74 4.95
C PRO A 2 3.15 -8.37 4.86
N HIS A 3 2.47 -8.29 6.00
CA HIS A 3 1.07 -7.93 6.05
C HIS A 3 0.78 -6.93 7.17
N ILE A 4 -0.31 -6.17 7.00
CA ILE A 4 -0.89 -5.31 8.02
C ILE A 4 -2.40 -5.55 8.08
N THR A 5 -2.95 -5.42 9.27
CA THR A 5 -4.40 -5.41 9.50
C THR A 5 -4.78 -4.02 9.98
N VAL A 6 -5.84 -3.46 9.41
CA VAL A 6 -6.42 -2.15 9.75
C VAL A 6 -7.92 -2.29 9.99
N GLU A 7 -8.47 -1.40 10.80
CA GLU A 7 -9.92 -1.26 10.95
C GLU A 7 -10.44 -0.32 9.86
N GLU A 8 -11.67 -0.50 9.40
CA GLU A 8 -12.22 0.42 8.38
C GLU A 8 -12.33 1.86 8.92
N GLU A 9 -12.55 2.01 10.23
CA GLU A 9 -12.57 3.28 10.96
C GLU A 9 -11.21 4.04 10.93
N ASP A 10 -10.09 3.39 10.57
CA ASP A 10 -8.78 4.04 10.48
C ASP A 10 -8.74 5.13 9.39
N GLY A 11 -9.56 4.99 8.34
CA GLY A 11 -9.76 5.95 7.25
C GLY A 11 -8.57 6.15 6.30
N GLU A 12 -7.32 6.13 6.79
CA GLU A 12 -6.09 6.19 5.98
C GLU A 12 -5.01 5.26 6.57
N ILE A 13 -4.43 4.44 5.70
CA ILE A 13 -3.19 3.71 6.00
C ILE A 13 -1.99 4.38 5.30
N ARG A 14 -0.88 4.50 6.05
CA ARG A 14 0.41 4.96 5.52
C ARG A 14 1.44 3.85 5.54
N LEU A 15 1.80 3.36 4.36
CA LEU A 15 2.80 2.32 4.18
C LEU A 15 4.18 2.94 4.00
N LEU A 16 5.09 2.65 4.94
CA LEU A 16 6.48 3.07 4.85
C LEU A 16 7.25 2.25 3.81
N VAL A 17 7.85 2.93 2.84
CA VAL A 17 8.77 2.33 1.86
C VAL A 17 10.19 2.77 2.19
N ILE A 18 11.07 1.78 2.38
CA ILE A 18 12.45 2.00 2.79
C ILE A 18 13.39 1.70 1.62
N ARG A 19 14.21 2.68 1.25
CA ARG A 19 15.38 2.48 0.40
C ARG A 19 16.48 1.78 1.21
N ALA A 20 16.56 0.46 1.10
CA ALA A 20 17.42 -0.36 1.94
C ALA A 20 18.93 -0.15 1.70
N GLN A 21 19.33 0.14 0.46
CA GLN A 21 20.74 0.22 0.06
C GLN A 21 21.04 1.44 -0.81
N GLY A 22 22.22 2.02 -0.58
CA GLY A 22 22.70 3.21 -1.27
C GLY A 22 21.88 4.46 -0.93
N LEU A 23 22.55 5.61 -0.88
CA LEU A 23 21.88 6.92 -0.77
C LEU A 23 22.38 7.91 -1.82
N LEU A 24 23.30 7.48 -2.68
CA LEU A 24 23.79 8.27 -3.79
C LEU A 24 22.83 8.12 -4.97
N GLY A 25 22.62 9.22 -5.69
CA GLY A 25 21.77 9.24 -6.87
C GLY A 25 20.27 9.11 -6.56
N ARG A 26 19.49 9.33 -7.62
CA ARG A 26 18.03 9.22 -7.63
C ARG A 26 17.61 7.77 -7.86
N VAL A 27 16.57 7.32 -7.16
CA VAL A 27 15.94 6.01 -7.37
C VAL A 27 14.44 6.21 -7.51
N THR A 28 13.83 5.53 -8.48
CA THR A 28 12.38 5.53 -8.71
C THR A 28 11.83 4.11 -8.54
N VAL A 29 10.68 3.99 -7.91
CA VAL A 29 9.93 2.73 -7.80
C VAL A 29 8.47 3.01 -8.11
N GLU A 30 7.89 2.23 -9.02
CA GLU A 30 6.46 2.32 -9.31
C GLU A 30 5.68 1.48 -8.28
N PHE A 31 4.45 1.86 -8.01
CA PHE A 31 3.59 1.10 -7.12
C PHE A 31 2.13 1.13 -7.58
N ARG A 32 1.38 0.10 -7.18
CA ARG A 32 -0.07 0.04 -7.38
C ARG A 32 -0.76 -0.83 -6.34
N THR A 33 -2.00 -0.50 -6.04
CA THR A 33 -2.92 -1.38 -5.30
C THR A 33 -3.57 -2.40 -6.22
N VAL A 34 -3.72 -3.64 -5.76
CA VAL A 34 -4.37 -4.75 -6.46
C VAL A 34 -5.43 -5.36 -5.55
N SER A 35 -6.69 -5.37 -5.99
CA SER A 35 -7.80 -5.96 -5.25
C SER A 35 -7.63 -7.47 -5.08
N LEU A 36 -8.01 -7.99 -3.91
CA LEU A 36 -8.24 -9.42 -3.71
C LEU A 36 -9.71 -9.64 -3.34
N THR A 37 -10.04 -9.58 -2.05
CA THR A 37 -11.41 -9.63 -1.51
C THR A 37 -11.94 -8.26 -1.13
N ALA A 38 -11.06 -7.29 -0.90
CA ALA A 38 -11.39 -5.86 -0.83
C ALA A 38 -11.36 -5.26 -2.24
N PHE A 39 -12.39 -4.47 -2.58
CA PHE A 39 -12.59 -3.85 -3.88
C PHE A 39 -12.68 -2.33 -3.76
N SER A 40 -11.97 -1.62 -4.63
CA SER A 40 -12.10 -0.17 -4.78
C SER A 40 -13.31 0.20 -5.65
N PRO A 41 -14.05 1.29 -5.34
CA PRO A 41 -13.84 2.21 -4.23
C PRO A 41 -14.57 1.83 -2.92
N VAL A 42 -15.20 0.66 -2.87
CA VAL A 42 -16.12 0.25 -1.79
C VAL A 42 -15.39 0.07 -0.46
N ASP A 43 -14.23 -0.57 -0.48
CA ASP A 43 -13.47 -0.96 0.73
C ASP A 43 -12.20 -0.11 0.91
N TYR A 44 -11.66 0.42 -0.19
CA TYR A 44 -10.49 1.28 -0.20
C TYR A 44 -10.45 2.10 -1.49
N GLN A 45 -9.66 3.17 -1.53
CA GLN A 45 -9.42 3.91 -2.78
C GLN A 45 -8.18 3.35 -3.50
N ASN A 46 -8.35 2.92 -4.76
CA ASN A 46 -7.23 2.47 -5.58
C ASN A 46 -6.19 3.59 -5.76
N VAL A 47 -4.91 3.25 -5.55
CA VAL A 47 -3.79 4.18 -5.72
C VAL A 47 -2.70 3.49 -6.56
N ALA A 48 -2.15 4.23 -7.52
CA ALA A 48 -0.94 3.88 -8.24
C ALA A 48 -0.08 5.13 -8.47
N GLY A 49 1.23 4.95 -8.61
CA GLY A 49 2.13 6.06 -8.84
C GLY A 49 3.60 5.66 -8.82
N THR A 50 4.47 6.66 -8.69
CA THR A 50 5.92 6.49 -8.61
C THR A 50 6.45 7.18 -7.36
N LEU A 51 7.22 6.46 -6.54
CA LEU A 51 8.00 7.06 -5.48
C LEU A 51 9.38 7.40 -6.01
N GLU A 52 9.77 8.66 -5.88
CA GLU A 52 11.09 9.16 -6.24
C GLU A 52 11.89 9.48 -4.97
N PHE A 53 12.99 8.76 -4.77
CA PHE A 53 13.97 9.00 -3.72
C PHE A 53 15.09 9.87 -4.28
N GLN A 54 15.21 11.09 -3.77
CA GLN A 54 16.35 11.98 -4.03
C GLN A 54 17.62 11.46 -3.32
N PRO A 55 18.81 11.95 -3.71
CA PRO A 55 20.04 11.66 -2.98
C PRO A 55 19.89 12.00 -1.48
N GLY A 56 20.26 11.05 -0.62
CA GLY A 56 20.11 11.17 0.83
C GLY A 56 18.73 10.77 1.39
N GLU A 57 17.70 10.61 0.56
CA GLU A 57 16.38 10.17 1.03
C GLU A 57 16.32 8.64 1.23
N ARG A 58 15.87 8.22 2.41
CA ARG A 58 15.74 6.80 2.78
C ARG A 58 14.29 6.32 2.87
N TYR A 59 13.35 7.23 3.07
CA TYR A 59 11.97 6.91 3.41
C TYR A 59 11.00 7.65 2.50
N LYS A 60 9.97 6.95 2.04
CA LYS A 60 8.78 7.50 1.40
C LYS A 60 7.55 6.78 1.97
N TYR A 61 6.38 7.38 1.79
CA TYR A 61 5.12 6.78 2.21
C TYR A 61 4.19 6.62 1.02
N ILE A 62 3.43 5.54 1.03
CA ILE A 62 2.24 5.36 0.20
C ILE A 62 1.03 5.54 1.12
N SER A 63 0.21 6.55 0.85
CA SER A 63 -1.07 6.77 1.51
C SER A 63 -2.19 6.10 0.74
N ILE A 64 -3.05 5.36 1.44
CA ILE A 64 -4.21 4.69 0.86
C ILE A 64 -5.39 4.98 1.78
N ASN A 65 -6.48 5.49 1.22
CA ASN A 65 -7.70 5.72 1.99
C ASN A 65 -8.46 4.40 2.11
N ILE A 66 -8.87 4.06 3.33
CA ILE A 66 -9.75 2.94 3.65
C ILE A 66 -11.18 3.50 3.72
N THR A 67 -12.12 2.82 3.07
CA THR A 67 -13.51 3.28 3.03
C THR A 67 -14.28 2.58 4.14
N ASP A 68 -14.63 3.31 5.19
CA ASP A 68 -15.60 2.87 6.21
C ASP A 68 -17.01 2.85 5.61
N ASN A 69 -17.61 1.66 5.56
CA ASN A 69 -18.95 1.47 5.06
C ASN A 69 -19.84 0.79 6.11
N SER A 70 -21.14 1.10 6.11
CA SER A 70 -22.05 0.65 7.18
C SER A 70 -22.49 -0.82 7.05
N ILE A 71 -21.88 -1.61 6.16
CA ILE A 71 -22.21 -3.03 5.98
C ILE A 71 -21.22 -3.82 6.85
N PRO A 72 -21.70 -4.68 7.77
CA PRO A 72 -20.82 -5.60 8.47
C PRO A 72 -20.25 -6.64 7.50
N GLU A 73 -18.93 -6.73 7.44
CA GLU A 73 -18.23 -7.59 6.49
C GLU A 73 -17.19 -8.48 7.20
N LEU A 74 -16.92 -9.65 6.62
CA LEU A 74 -15.79 -10.47 7.06
C LEU A 74 -14.47 -9.79 6.69
N GLU A 75 -13.36 -10.25 7.27
CA GLU A 75 -12.01 -9.79 6.90
C GLU A 75 -11.81 -9.83 5.37
N LYS A 76 -11.51 -8.65 4.81
CA LYS A 76 -11.18 -8.44 3.41
C LYS A 76 -9.71 -8.09 3.25
N SER A 77 -9.21 -8.17 2.01
CA SER A 77 -7.82 -7.88 1.73
C SER A 77 -7.57 -7.34 0.32
N PHE A 78 -6.52 -6.55 0.20
CA PHE A 78 -5.93 -6.11 -1.07
C PHE A 78 -4.40 -6.15 -0.96
N LYS A 79 -3.69 -5.97 -2.06
CA LYS A 79 -2.23 -5.92 -2.09
C LYS A 79 -1.72 -4.57 -2.55
N VAL A 80 -0.49 -4.26 -2.14
CA VAL A 80 0.31 -3.18 -2.72
C VAL A 80 1.53 -3.81 -3.36
N GLU A 81 1.69 -3.61 -4.66
CA GLU A 81 2.84 -4.06 -5.42
C GLU A 81 3.82 -2.89 -5.60
N LEU A 82 5.10 -3.14 -5.33
CA LEU A 82 6.23 -2.29 -5.71
C LEU A 82 6.89 -2.91 -6.95
N LEU A 83 6.99 -2.13 -8.01
CA LEU A 83 7.47 -2.51 -9.33
C LEU A 83 8.78 -1.78 -9.61
N ASN A 84 9.83 -2.53 -9.94
CA ASN A 84 11.09 -1.94 -10.42
C ASN A 84 11.12 -1.96 -11.96
N LEU A 85 11.75 -0.96 -12.57
CA LEU A 85 11.90 -0.86 -14.03
C LEU A 85 12.71 -2.02 -14.63
N GLU A 86 13.49 -2.75 -13.81
CA GLU A 86 14.23 -3.96 -14.19
C GLU A 86 13.39 -5.26 -14.10
N GLY A 87 12.08 -5.17 -13.84
CA GLY A 87 11.15 -6.30 -13.90
C GLY A 87 10.97 -7.10 -12.60
N GLY A 88 11.51 -6.63 -11.47
CA GLY A 88 11.27 -7.22 -10.16
C GLY A 88 9.98 -6.71 -9.51
N VAL A 89 9.20 -7.60 -8.91
CA VAL A 89 7.99 -7.28 -8.14
C VAL A 89 8.20 -7.63 -6.67
N CYS A 90 7.96 -6.68 -5.77
CA CYS A 90 7.79 -6.92 -4.34
C CYS A 90 6.33 -6.65 -3.96
N GLU A 91 5.73 -7.48 -3.11
CA GLU A 91 4.33 -7.34 -2.69
C GLU A 91 4.17 -7.18 -1.18
N PHE A 92 3.12 -6.45 -0.79
CA PHE A 92 2.65 -6.27 0.58
C PHE A 92 1.15 -6.58 0.64
N LEU A 93 0.68 -7.32 1.65
CA LEU A 93 -0.73 -7.67 1.82
C LEU A 93 -1.38 -6.78 2.87
N VAL A 94 -2.49 -6.11 2.53
CA VAL A 94 -3.30 -5.34 3.48
C VAL A 94 -4.58 -6.10 3.75
N ARG A 95 -4.94 -6.23 5.02
CA ARG A 95 -6.21 -6.78 5.49
C ARG A 95 -7.00 -5.67 6.16
N ALA A 96 -8.28 -5.57 5.84
CA ALA A 96 -9.22 -4.63 6.44
C ALA A 96 -10.44 -5.41 6.94
N GLY A 97 -10.96 -5.06 8.11
CA GLY A 97 -12.17 -5.67 8.64
C GLY A 97 -12.67 -4.95 9.88
N ASP A 98 -13.93 -5.19 10.22
CA ASP A 98 -14.59 -4.73 11.45
C ASP A 98 -14.86 -5.95 12.34
N GLU A 99 -14.37 -5.95 13.60
CA GLU A 99 -14.50 -7.08 14.52
C GLU A 99 -15.80 -7.05 15.37
N ARG A 100 -16.96 -6.63 14.83
CA ARG A 100 -18.22 -6.61 15.60
C ARG A 100 -19.28 -7.63 15.19
#